data_AF-A0A433CI60-F1
#
_entry.id   AF-A0A433CI60-F1
#
_cell.length_a   1.000
_cell.length_b   1.000
_cell.length_c   1.000
_cell.angle_alpha   90.00
_cell.angle_beta   90.00
_cell.angle_gamma   90.00
#
_symmetry.space_group_name_H-M   'P 1'
#
loop_
_entity.id
_entity.type
_entity.pdbx_description
1 polymer ?
#
loop_
_entity_poly.entity_id
_entity_poly.type
_entity_poly.pdbx_seq_one_letter_code
_entity_poly.pdbx_strand_id
1 'polypeptide(L)'
;MEQHRAEWFYYQTIAEYTGYTAYEIYEEMTKRFLLTIDEDGDFAVIRPSSLSTVEHNAYMEQIRCFASTILSIILPDPDKYEKIVNQFILKKI
;
A
#
# COMPACT_ATOMS: atom_id res chain seq x y z
N MET A 1 -5.05 -13.99 -0.03
CA MET A 1 -3.99 -13.96 1.00
C MET A 1 -2.73 -13.22 0.57
N GLU A 2 -2.53 -12.98 -0.74
CA GLU A 2 -1.33 -12.32 -1.30
C GLU A 2 -1.40 -10.78 -1.23
N GLN A 3 -2.57 -10.18 -1.47
CA GLN A 3 -2.77 -8.72 -1.52
C GLN A 3 -2.41 -8.01 -0.21
N HIS A 4 -2.80 -8.53 0.95
CA HIS A 4 -2.42 -7.93 2.24
C HIS A 4 -0.90 -7.97 2.50
N ARG A 5 -0.19 -8.98 1.99
CA ARG A 5 1.27 -9.02 2.12
C ARG A 5 1.94 -8.00 1.20
N ALA A 6 1.45 -7.87 -0.03
CA ALA A 6 1.93 -6.86 -0.97
C ALA A 6 1.66 -5.44 -0.46
N GLU A 7 0.46 -5.19 0.07
CA GLU A 7 0.07 -3.94 0.71
C GLU A 7 1.03 -3.57 1.85
N TRP A 8 1.27 -4.50 2.78
CA TRP A 8 2.17 -4.24 3.90
C TRP A 8 3.62 -4.00 3.45
N PHE A 9 4.06 -4.73 2.43
CA PHE A 9 5.38 -4.51 1.82
C PHE A 9 5.52 -3.10 1.25
N TYR A 10 4.48 -2.54 0.64
CA TYR A 10 4.51 -1.14 0.16
C TYR A 10 4.70 -0.18 1.31
N TYR A 11 3.96 -0.35 2.40
CA TYR A 11 4.09 0.52 3.56
C TYR A 11 5.49 0.44 4.17
N GLN A 12 6.06 -0.76 4.27
CA GLN A 12 7.44 -0.94 4.74
C GLN A 12 8.46 -0.28 3.81
N THR A 13 8.31 -0.43 2.50
CA THR A 13 9.24 0.18 1.52
C THR A 13 9.18 1.71 1.57
N ILE A 14 7.98 2.28 1.65
CA ILE A 14 7.81 3.73 1.77
C ILE A 14 8.34 4.21 3.12
N ALA A 15 8.08 3.48 4.20
CA ALA A 15 8.58 3.77 5.54
C ALA A 15 10.12 3.82 5.58
N GLU A 16 10.79 2.82 5.01
CA GLU A 16 12.26 2.79 4.89
C GLU A 16 12.82 4.00 4.14
N TYR A 17 12.11 4.46 3.10
CA TYR A 17 12.54 5.63 2.32
C TYR A 17 12.28 6.96 3.03
N THR A 18 11.15 7.08 3.74
CA THR A 18 10.68 8.35 4.31
C THR A 18 11.10 8.56 5.77
N GLY A 19 11.54 7.51 6.46
CA GLY A 19 11.89 7.54 7.88
C GLY A 19 10.70 7.42 8.84
N TYR A 20 9.49 7.26 8.33
CA TYR A 20 8.30 6.97 9.12
C TYR A 20 8.15 5.48 9.41
N THR A 21 7.22 5.12 10.29
CA THR A 21 6.83 3.74 10.51
C THR A 21 5.85 3.26 9.43
N ALA A 22 5.84 1.97 9.14
CA ALA A 22 4.87 1.38 8.20
C ALA A 22 3.42 1.65 8.62
N TYR A 23 3.16 1.78 9.92
CA TYR A 23 1.82 2.09 10.42
C TYR A 23 1.41 3.55 10.14
N GLU A 24 2.33 4.50 10.29
CA GLU A 24 2.07 5.90 9.91
C GLU A 24 1.82 6.02 8.39
N ILE A 25 2.58 5.26 7.58
CA ILE A 25 2.32 5.20 6.14
C ILE A 25 0.95 4.60 5.85
N TYR A 26 0.58 3.50 6.51
CA TYR A 26 -0.76 2.92 6.40
C TYR A 26 -1.86 3.95 6.72
N GLU A 27 -1.74 4.68 7.84
CA GLU A 27 -2.72 5.70 8.21
C GLU A 27 -2.80 6.82 7.17
N GLU A 28 -1.67 7.30 6.68
CA GLU A 28 -1.64 8.37 5.69
C GLU A 28 -2.22 7.93 4.34
N MET A 29 -1.89 6.72 3.88
CA MET A 29 -2.43 6.19 2.61
C MET A 29 -3.93 5.96 2.70
N THR A 30 -4.43 5.44 3.83
CA THR A 30 -5.88 5.23 4.04
C THR A 30 -6.63 6.56 4.15
N LYS A 31 -6.10 7.55 4.88
CA LYS A 31 -6.68 8.91 4.93
C LYS A 31 -6.70 9.60 3.56
N ARG A 32 -5.72 9.32 2.71
CA ARG A 32 -5.59 9.96 1.39
C ARG A 32 -6.51 9.37 0.34
N PHE A 33 -6.67 8.05 0.34
CA PHE A 33 -7.33 7.32 -0.76
C PHE A 33 -8.64 6.65 -0.36
N LEU A 34 -8.88 6.42 0.93
CA LEU A 34 -10.05 5.71 1.46
C LEU A 34 -10.89 6.58 2.39
N LEU A 35 -10.76 7.91 2.28
CA LEU A 35 -11.62 8.86 2.97
C LEU A 35 -12.99 8.91 2.28
N THR A 36 -14.04 8.72 3.08
CA THR A 36 -15.44 8.78 2.66
C THR A 36 -16.25 9.65 3.62
N ILE A 37 -17.50 9.92 3.25
CA ILE A 37 -18.52 10.47 4.13
C ILE A 37 -19.39 9.28 4.60
N ASP A 38 -19.69 9.21 5.89
CA ASP A 38 -20.58 8.19 6.46
C ASP A 38 -22.07 8.57 6.36
N GLU A 39 -22.95 7.76 6.95
CA GLU A 39 -24.40 7.95 6.90
C GLU A 39 -24.87 9.21 7.65
N ASP A 40 -24.07 9.68 8.61
CA ASP A 40 -24.36 10.86 9.43
C ASP A 40 -23.80 12.15 8.79
N GLY A 41 -23.05 12.02 7.70
CA GLY A 41 -22.40 13.14 7.01
C GLY A 41 -21.00 13.45 7.53
N ASP A 42 -20.44 12.61 8.39
CA ASP A 42 -19.12 12.78 8.98
C ASP A 42 -18.03 12.10 8.14
N PHE A 43 -16.80 12.58 8.27
CA PHE A 43 -15.66 11.97 7.60
C PHE A 43 -15.26 10.64 8.25
N ALA A 44 -15.21 9.58 7.44
CA ALA A 44 -14.78 8.26 7.86
C ALA A 44 -13.67 7.72 6.95
N VAL A 45 -12.81 6.87 7.48
CA VAL A 45 -11.77 6.17 6.71
C VAL A 45 -12.12 4.70 6.61
N ILE A 46 -12.24 4.18 5.38
CA ILE A 46 -12.48 2.77 5.14
C ILE A 46 -11.18 2.00 5.37
N ARG A 47 -11.26 0.91 6.14
CA ARG A 47 -10.11 0.02 6.35
C ARG A 47 -9.84 -0.79 5.08
N PRO A 48 -8.59 -0.94 4.64
CA PRO A 48 -8.25 -1.78 3.48
C PRO A 48 -8.77 -3.22 3.59
N SER A 49 -8.83 -3.78 4.80
CA SER A 49 -9.39 -5.12 5.06
C SER A 49 -10.87 -5.26 4.76
N SER A 50 -11.60 -4.16 4.62
CA SER A 50 -13.03 -4.13 4.30
C SER A 50 -13.29 -3.95 2.80
N LEU A 51 -12.26 -3.76 1.98
CA LEU A 51 -12.38 -3.60 0.54
C LEU A 51 -12.59 -4.95 -0.15
N SER A 52 -13.37 -4.93 -1.24
CA SER A 52 -13.38 -6.05 -2.18
C SER A 52 -12.02 -6.18 -2.87
N THR A 53 -11.75 -7.34 -3.47
CA THR A 53 -10.52 -7.60 -4.24
C THR A 53 -10.27 -6.53 -5.32
N VAL A 54 -11.33 -6.07 -5.99
CA VAL A 54 -11.22 -5.06 -7.07
C VAL A 54 -10.86 -3.69 -6.49
N GLU A 55 -11.55 -3.27 -5.43
CA GLU A 55 -11.28 -2.00 -4.75
C GLU A 55 -9.89 -1.98 -4.11
N HIS A 56 -9.47 -3.12 -3.54
CA HIS A 56 -8.16 -3.25 -2.93
C HIS A 56 -7.03 -3.15 -3.96
N ASN A 57 -7.21 -3.75 -5.13
CA ASN A 57 -6.27 -3.59 -6.25
C ASN A 57 -6.19 -2.15 -6.75
N ALA A 58 -7.33 -1.48 -6.88
CA ALA A 58 -7.38 -0.07 -7.26
C ALA A 58 -6.65 0.82 -6.23
N TYR A 59 -6.87 0.57 -4.94
CA TYR A 59 -6.18 1.25 -3.83
C TYR A 59 -4.66 1.03 -3.88
N MET A 60 -4.20 -0.22 -4.07
CA MET A 60 -2.77 -0.49 -4.20
C MET A 60 -2.15 0.20 -5.40
N GLU A 61 -2.84 0.28 -6.55
CA GLU A 61 -2.33 1.02 -7.71
C GLU A 61 -2.24 2.53 -7.44
N GLN A 62 -3.19 3.10 -6.70
CA GLN A 62 -3.10 4.51 -6.26
C GLN A 62 -1.86 4.76 -5.39
N ILE A 63 -1.54 3.84 -4.47
CA ILE A 63 -0.31 3.90 -3.66
C ILE A 63 0.93 3.85 -4.57
N ARG A 64 0.96 2.96 -5.57
CA ARG A 64 2.08 2.86 -6.51
C ARG A 64 2.26 4.14 -7.33
N CYS A 65 1.17 4.70 -7.85
CA CYS A 65 1.21 5.97 -8.56
C CYS A 65 1.73 7.09 -7.65
N PHE A 66 1.26 7.18 -6.40
CA PHE A 66 1.74 8.17 -5.44
C PHE A 66 3.23 8.01 -5.13
N ALA A 67 3.67 6.79 -4.82
CA ALA A 67 5.06 6.49 -4.54
C ALA A 67 5.96 6.85 -5.72
N SER A 68 5.54 6.55 -6.95
CA SER A 68 6.31 6.87 -8.16
C SER A 68 6.35 8.37 -8.45
N THR A 69 5.25 9.09 -8.25
CA THR A 69 5.12 10.50 -8.67
C THR A 69 5.65 11.46 -7.62
N ILE A 70 5.42 11.18 -6.34
CA ILE A 70 5.74 12.09 -5.23
C ILE A 70 7.07 11.69 -4.58
N LEU A 71 7.31 10.39 -4.40
CA LEU A 71 8.49 9.89 -3.68
C LEU A 71 9.59 9.38 -4.62
N SER A 72 9.34 9.32 -5.93
CA SER A 72 10.23 8.68 -6.91
C SER A 72 10.59 7.22 -6.56
N ILE A 73 9.70 6.51 -5.86
CA ILE A 73 9.85 5.10 -5.49
C ILE A 73 9.08 4.23 -6.49
N ILE A 74 9.73 3.20 -7.03
CA ILE A 74 9.08 2.22 -7.90
C ILE A 74 8.66 1.03 -7.06
N LEU A 75 7.35 0.93 -6.80
CA LEU A 75 6.76 -0.22 -6.13
C LEU A 75 6.40 -1.32 -7.15
N PRO A 76 6.72 -2.60 -6.85
CA PRO A 76 6.46 -3.71 -7.76
C PRO A 76 4.96 -3.92 -7.94
N ASP A 77 4.55 -4.53 -9.04
CA ASP A 77 3.16 -4.91 -9.28
C ASP A 77 2.69 -5.92 -8.20
N PRO A 78 1.51 -5.73 -7.56
CA PRO A 78 1.05 -6.61 -6.50
C PRO A 78 0.96 -8.08 -6.95
N ASP A 79 0.57 -8.32 -8.21
CA ASP A 79 0.43 -9.66 -8.79
C ASP A 79 1.78 -10.26 -9.22
N LYS A 80 2.85 -9.47 -9.21
CA LYS A 80 4.22 -9.91 -9.50
C LYS A 80 5.08 -10.03 -8.25
N TYR A 81 4.52 -9.81 -7.07
CA TYR A 81 5.24 -9.76 -5.80
C TYR A 81 6.01 -11.06 -5.49
N GLU A 82 5.41 -12.24 -5.72
CA GLU A 82 6.07 -13.53 -5.47
C GLU A 82 7.36 -13.76 -6.26
N LYS A 83 7.49 -13.17 -7.46
CA LYS A 83 8.70 -13.36 -8.28
C LYS A 83 9.89 -12.53 -7.77
N ILE A 84 9.62 -11.38 -7.17
CA ILE A 84 10.67 -10.42 -6.80
C ILE A 84 11.27 -10.77 -5.43
N VAL A 85 10.44 -11.16 -4.45
CA VAL A 85 10.92 -11.53 -3.11
C VAL A 85 11.87 -12.72 -3.15
N ASN A 86 11.59 -13.72 -3.98
CA ASN A 86 12.49 -14.87 -4.17
C ASN A 86 13.83 -14.49 -4.80
N GLN A 87 13.88 -13.44 -5.62
CA GLN A 87 15.10 -12.99 -6.29
C GLN A 87 16.02 -12.16 -5.38
N PHE A 88 15.44 -11.42 -4.42
CA PHE A 88 16.20 -10.63 -3.45
C PHE A 88 16.74 -11.47 -2.28
N ILE A 89 16.02 -12.50 -1.83
CA ILE A 89 16.48 -13.40 -0.77
C ILE A 89 17.71 -14.21 -1.22
N LEU A 90 17.77 -14.61 -2.49
CA LEU A 90 18.90 -15.39 -3.05
C LEU A 90 20.18 -14.58 -3.32
N LYS A 91 20.17 -13.25 -3.16
CA LYS A 91 21.37 -12.40 -3.32
C LYS A 91 22.06 -12.05 -2.00
N LYS A 92 21.54 -12.52 -0.86
CA LYS A 92 22.11 -12.29 0.48
C LYS A 92 22.65 -13.57 1.14
N ILE A 93 22.83 -14.65 0.39
CA ILE A 93 23.48 -15.90 0.85
C ILE A 93 24.78 -16.09 0.08
#